data_AF-W2K0T0-F1
#
_entry.id   AF-W2K0T0-F1
#
_cell.length_a   1.000
_cell.length_b   1.000
_cell.length_c   1.000
_cell.angle_alpha   90.00
_cell.angle_beta   90.00
_cell.angle_gamma   90.00
#
_symmetry.space_group_name_H-M   'P 1'
#
loop_
_entity.id
_entity.type
_entity.pdbx_description
1 polymer ?
#
loop_
_entity_poly.entity_id
_entity_poly.type
_entity_poly.pdbx_seq_one_letter_code
_entity_poly.pdbx_strand_id
1 'polypeptide(L)'
;MHKAVFEIVARDGLNFKYFKAGEHIDLMNAGKTVVFYPFFECSEIERQAMKANGEIQTPKHILRLVFGSENEFILFDEAVHKVEFDSLIDLILLSEDSDKYLYDLCCLLPKRWLDDKQNLWNLARMFYQMPGKNPAIMRRTYAAILRFHHGEWFCEQTSMISYDNDGPNIRYPIQVDIRKLKAIAGGACHKAYQAWKLKYESKSETESETETETETEPTEDETAKIPDKKSKKKPSFILKEKMI
;
A
#
# COMPACT_ATOMS: atom_id res chain seq x y z
N MET A 1 -11.32 -17.37 -2.08
CA MET A 1 -10.33 -17.08 -1.02
C MET A 1 -9.35 -16.03 -1.52
N HIS A 2 -9.26 -14.92 -0.80
CA HIS A 2 -8.38 -13.79 -1.15
C HIS A 2 -6.98 -13.95 -0.54
N LYS A 3 -5.98 -13.22 -1.07
CA LYS A 3 -4.57 -13.26 -0.63
C LYS A 3 -4.42 -12.97 0.87
N ALA A 4 -5.21 -12.02 1.35
CA ALA A 4 -5.22 -11.60 2.75
C ALA A 4 -5.45 -12.75 3.74
N VAL A 5 -6.30 -13.74 3.41
CA VAL A 5 -6.54 -14.91 4.26
C VAL A 5 -5.24 -15.67 4.53
N PHE A 6 -4.45 -15.93 3.48
CA PHE A 6 -3.17 -16.63 3.62
C PHE A 6 -2.14 -15.80 4.41
N GLU A 7 -2.18 -14.46 4.31
CA GLU A 7 -1.29 -13.57 5.06
C GLU A 7 -1.68 -13.42 6.54
N ILE A 8 -2.96 -13.59 6.88
CA ILE A 8 -3.44 -13.69 8.27
C ILE A 8 -3.01 -15.05 8.85
N VAL A 9 -3.37 -16.15 8.18
CA VAL A 9 -3.09 -17.52 8.65
C VAL A 9 -1.58 -17.82 8.74
N ALA A 10 -0.74 -17.17 7.93
CA ALA A 10 0.72 -17.23 8.06
C ALA A 10 1.28 -16.49 9.29
N ARG A 11 0.57 -15.49 9.84
CA ARG A 11 0.99 -14.78 11.08
C ARG A 11 0.73 -15.60 12.34
N ASP A 12 -0.25 -16.50 12.30
CA ASP A 12 -0.58 -17.41 13.41
C ASP A 12 0.45 -18.57 13.59
N GLY A 13 1.62 -18.47 12.95
CA GLY A 13 2.75 -19.39 13.15
C GLY A 13 2.70 -20.69 12.33
N LEU A 14 1.74 -20.82 11.39
CA LEU A 14 1.57 -22.02 10.58
C LEU A 14 2.64 -22.11 9.47
N ASN A 15 3.49 -23.13 9.56
CA ASN A 15 4.63 -23.35 8.66
C ASN A 15 4.21 -24.00 7.33
N PHE A 16 3.64 -23.23 6.41
CA PHE A 16 3.39 -23.68 5.03
C PHE A 16 4.25 -22.95 4.01
N LYS A 17 4.57 -23.63 2.90
CA LYS A 17 5.23 -23.02 1.74
C LYS A 17 4.25 -22.88 0.59
N TYR A 18 4.11 -21.67 0.05
CA TYR A 18 3.35 -21.40 -1.17
C TYR A 18 4.27 -21.33 -2.39
N PHE A 19 3.75 -21.74 -3.55
CA PHE A 19 4.44 -21.68 -4.84
C PHE A 19 3.49 -21.18 -5.93
N LYS A 20 4.04 -20.51 -6.94
CA LYS A 20 3.30 -20.05 -8.13
C LYS A 20 3.11 -21.19 -9.12
N ALA A 21 2.04 -21.11 -9.91
CA ALA A 21 1.81 -22.01 -11.02
C ALA A 21 2.99 -21.97 -12.02
N GLY A 22 3.65 -23.12 -12.22
CA GLY A 22 4.85 -23.25 -13.05
C GLY A 22 6.16 -23.48 -12.28
N GLU A 23 6.20 -23.24 -10.97
CA GLU A 23 7.39 -23.52 -10.16
C GLU A 23 7.52 -25.04 -9.90
N HIS A 24 8.65 -25.62 -10.34
CA HIS A 24 8.95 -27.04 -10.11
C HIS A 24 9.34 -27.25 -8.64
N ILE A 25 8.58 -28.11 -7.95
CA ILE A 25 8.89 -28.53 -6.58
C ILE A 25 9.26 -30.00 -6.64
N ASP A 26 10.46 -30.34 -6.20
CA ASP A 26 10.83 -31.72 -5.98
C ASP A 26 10.16 -32.21 -4.68
N LEU A 27 9.16 -33.09 -4.84
CA LEU A 27 8.37 -33.65 -3.74
C LEU A 27 8.77 -35.08 -3.38
N MET A 28 9.78 -35.64 -4.06
CA MET A 28 10.23 -37.01 -3.85
C MET A 28 10.62 -37.25 -2.37
N ASN A 29 10.02 -38.29 -1.78
CA ASN A 29 10.40 -38.89 -0.50
C ASN A 29 10.35 -38.01 0.76
N ALA A 30 9.54 -36.94 0.79
CA ALA A 30 9.18 -36.25 2.02
C ALA A 30 7.69 -36.41 2.33
N GLY A 31 7.35 -36.82 3.55
CA GLY A 31 5.97 -37.06 4.02
C GLY A 31 5.16 -35.77 4.24
N LYS A 32 5.04 -34.97 3.19
CA LYS A 32 4.45 -33.63 3.17
C LYS A 32 3.06 -33.65 2.53
N THR A 33 2.09 -32.99 3.16
CA THR A 33 0.76 -32.80 2.57
C THR A 33 0.80 -31.66 1.57
N VAL A 34 0.26 -31.87 0.36
CA VAL A 34 0.29 -30.89 -0.73
C VAL A 34 -1.14 -30.60 -1.21
N VAL A 35 -1.55 -29.34 -1.10
CA VAL A 35 -2.93 -28.89 -1.36
C VAL A 35 -2.94 -27.83 -2.44
N PHE A 36 -3.89 -27.93 -3.38
CA PHE A 36 -4.09 -26.95 -4.45
C PHE A 36 -5.27 -26.05 -4.08
N TYR A 37 -4.99 -24.79 -3.76
CA TYR A 37 -6.00 -23.84 -3.29
C TYR A 37 -6.34 -22.81 -4.38
N PRO A 38 -7.60 -22.74 -4.85
CA PRO A 38 -7.98 -21.80 -5.90
C PRO A 38 -8.12 -20.36 -5.34
N PHE A 39 -7.37 -19.43 -5.93
CA PHE A 39 -7.31 -18.02 -5.53
C PHE A 39 -8.28 -17.16 -6.34
N PHE A 40 -8.96 -16.24 -5.66
CA PHE A 40 -9.97 -15.33 -6.23
C PHE A 40 -9.73 -13.90 -5.72
N GLU A 41 -10.16 -12.91 -6.49
CA GLU A 41 -10.00 -11.48 -6.12
C GLU A 41 -11.12 -10.94 -5.21
N CYS A 42 -12.16 -11.74 -4.97
CA CYS A 42 -13.31 -11.44 -4.13
C CYS A 42 -13.39 -12.34 -2.87
N SER A 43 -14.15 -11.86 -1.88
CA SER A 43 -14.50 -12.55 -0.62
C SER A 43 -15.41 -13.76 -0.83
N GLU A 44 -15.58 -14.63 0.18
CA GLU A 44 -16.50 -15.77 0.05
C GLU A 44 -17.96 -15.33 -0.08
N ILE A 45 -18.37 -14.28 0.63
CA ILE A 45 -19.73 -13.73 0.55
C ILE A 45 -20.04 -13.27 -0.88
N GLU A 46 -19.12 -12.53 -1.52
CA GLU A 46 -19.27 -12.15 -2.93
C GLU A 46 -19.31 -13.37 -3.85
N ARG A 47 -18.44 -14.38 -3.63
CA ARG A 47 -18.48 -15.63 -4.41
C ARG A 47 -19.82 -16.34 -4.30
N GLN A 48 -20.43 -16.38 -3.11
CA GLN A 48 -21.73 -17.02 -2.91
C GLN A 48 -22.87 -16.21 -3.55
N ALA A 49 -22.82 -14.87 -3.46
CA ALA A 49 -23.79 -13.99 -4.12
C ALA A 49 -23.72 -14.06 -5.65
N MET A 50 -22.52 -13.97 -6.24
CA MET A 50 -22.30 -14.12 -7.69
C MET A 50 -22.76 -15.50 -8.18
N LYS A 51 -22.49 -16.57 -7.42
CA LYS A 51 -22.95 -17.93 -7.73
C LYS A 51 -24.48 -18.06 -7.68
N ALA A 52 -25.14 -17.40 -6.72
CA ALA A 52 -26.61 -17.35 -6.65
C ALA A 52 -27.23 -16.59 -7.84
N ASN A 53 -26.53 -15.58 -8.37
CA ASN A 53 -26.90 -14.86 -9.60
C ASN A 53 -26.59 -15.65 -10.90
N GLY A 54 -25.99 -16.83 -10.81
CA GLY A 54 -25.63 -17.67 -11.96
C GLY A 54 -24.29 -17.31 -12.63
N GLU A 55 -23.47 -16.44 -12.03
CA GLU A 55 -22.18 -16.04 -12.59
C GLU A 55 -21.10 -17.10 -12.40
N ILE A 56 -20.40 -17.45 -13.47
CA ILE A 56 -19.31 -18.43 -13.45
C ILE A 56 -18.00 -17.75 -13.02
N GLN A 57 -17.50 -18.10 -11.83
CA GLN A 57 -16.22 -17.61 -11.33
C GLN A 57 -15.06 -18.48 -11.80
N THR A 58 -14.10 -17.88 -12.49
CA THR A 58 -12.79 -18.49 -12.74
C THR A 58 -11.81 -18.10 -11.64
N PRO A 59 -11.06 -19.05 -11.04
CA PRO A 59 -9.97 -18.70 -10.14
C PRO A 59 -8.85 -18.02 -10.93
N LYS A 60 -8.38 -16.86 -10.45
CA LYS A 60 -7.34 -16.08 -11.15
C LYS A 60 -5.99 -16.79 -11.11
N HIS A 61 -5.71 -17.51 -10.03
CA HIS A 61 -4.54 -18.36 -9.85
C HIS A 61 -4.93 -19.64 -9.09
N ILE A 62 -4.10 -20.68 -9.19
CA ILE A 62 -4.13 -21.82 -8.26
C ILE A 62 -2.84 -21.76 -7.47
N LEU A 63 -2.96 -21.65 -6.15
CA LEU A 63 -1.84 -21.70 -5.22
C LEU A 63 -1.52 -23.16 -4.89
N ARG A 64 -0.24 -23.50 -4.82
CA ARG A 64 0.22 -24.81 -4.37
C ARG A 64 0.82 -24.65 -2.97
N LEU A 65 0.14 -25.19 -1.97
CA LEU A 65 0.54 -25.17 -0.57
C LEU A 65 1.22 -26.49 -0.22
N VAL A 66 2.29 -26.42 0.56
CA VAL A 66 3.04 -27.58 1.05
C VAL A 66 3.21 -27.47 2.57
N PHE A 67 2.68 -28.46 3.27
CA PHE A 67 2.72 -28.62 4.73
C PHE A 67 3.68 -29.74 5.12
N GLY A 68 4.25 -29.68 6.32
CA GLY A 68 5.10 -30.72 6.91
C GLY A 68 4.33 -31.95 7.41
N SER A 69 3.03 -31.82 7.68
CA SER A 69 2.14 -32.91 8.09
C SER A 69 0.67 -32.66 7.74
N GLU A 70 -0.18 -33.69 7.90
CA GLU A 70 -1.64 -33.57 7.80
C GLU A 70 -2.25 -32.73 8.92
N ASN A 71 -1.71 -32.81 10.15
CA ASN A 71 -2.14 -31.98 11.28
C ASN A 71 -1.93 -30.48 11.02
N GLU A 72 -0.82 -30.10 10.37
CA GLU A 72 -0.58 -28.72 9.95
C GLU A 72 -1.57 -28.24 8.90
N PHE A 73 -2.03 -29.13 8.00
CA PHE A 73 -3.10 -28.81 7.06
C PHE A 73 -4.45 -28.62 7.78
N ILE A 74 -4.80 -29.48 8.74
CA ILE A 74 -6.05 -29.35 9.52
C ILE A 74 -6.06 -28.02 10.29
N LEU A 75 -4.97 -27.68 10.98
CA LEU A 75 -4.84 -26.40 11.70
C LEU A 75 -4.91 -25.18 10.75
N PHE A 76 -4.35 -25.30 9.55
CA PHE A 76 -4.47 -24.28 8.51
C PHE A 76 -5.91 -24.14 8.01
N ASP A 77 -6.60 -25.24 7.74
CA ASP A 77 -7.98 -25.24 7.23
C ASP A 77 -8.96 -24.70 8.29
N GLU A 78 -8.77 -25.05 9.57
CA GLU A 78 -9.49 -24.43 10.69
C GLU A 78 -9.20 -22.93 10.84
N ALA A 79 -7.96 -22.49 10.61
CA ALA A 79 -7.60 -21.06 10.66
C ALA A 79 -8.23 -20.28 9.50
N VAL A 80 -8.29 -20.90 8.32
CA VAL A 80 -8.97 -20.39 7.13
C VAL A 80 -10.47 -20.23 7.34
N HIS A 81 -11.19 -21.26 7.82
CA HIS A 81 -12.64 -21.23 8.02
C HIS A 81 -13.09 -20.17 9.05
N LYS A 82 -12.20 -19.72 9.95
CA LYS A 82 -12.49 -18.65 10.92
C LYS A 82 -12.60 -17.26 10.27
N VAL A 83 -11.98 -17.05 9.10
CA VAL A 83 -11.90 -15.73 8.43
C VAL A 83 -12.44 -15.74 7.00
N GLU A 84 -12.85 -16.88 6.44
CA GLU A 84 -13.30 -16.93 5.04
C GLU A 84 -14.59 -16.11 4.79
N PHE A 85 -15.42 -15.95 5.83
CA PHE A 85 -16.66 -15.16 5.81
C PHE A 85 -16.47 -13.67 6.16
N ASP A 86 -15.25 -13.22 6.46
CA ASP A 86 -15.00 -11.79 6.65
C ASP A 86 -15.15 -11.03 5.33
N SER A 87 -15.51 -9.74 5.41
CA SER A 87 -15.52 -8.87 4.22
C SER A 87 -14.12 -8.72 3.65
N LEU A 88 -14.00 -8.45 2.34
CA LEU A 88 -12.70 -8.29 1.72
C LEU A 88 -11.92 -7.13 2.36
N ILE A 89 -12.58 -6.04 2.76
CA ILE A 89 -11.89 -4.93 3.45
C ILE A 89 -11.49 -5.29 4.88
N ASP A 90 -12.30 -6.05 5.63
CA ASP A 90 -11.91 -6.48 6.98
C ASP A 90 -10.69 -7.43 6.91
N LEU A 91 -10.67 -8.34 5.93
CA LEU A 91 -9.49 -9.15 5.61
C LEU A 91 -8.26 -8.31 5.26
N ILE A 92 -8.42 -7.23 4.48
CA ILE A 92 -7.32 -6.31 4.09
C ILE A 92 -6.80 -5.52 5.30
N LEU A 93 -7.68 -5.14 6.22
CA LEU A 93 -7.31 -4.49 7.48
C LEU A 93 -6.52 -5.45 8.38
N LEU A 94 -6.97 -6.70 8.51
CA LEU A 94 -6.30 -7.75 9.27
C LEU A 94 -4.95 -8.16 8.67
N SER A 95 -4.85 -8.31 7.34
CA SER A 95 -3.59 -8.69 6.67
C SER A 95 -2.63 -7.53 6.47
N GLU A 96 -3.07 -6.28 6.70
CA GLU A 96 -2.35 -5.05 6.37
C GLU A 96 -1.98 -4.90 4.88
N ASP A 97 -2.75 -5.49 3.94
CA ASP A 97 -2.51 -5.41 2.48
C ASP A 97 -2.97 -4.06 1.88
N SER A 98 -2.52 -2.97 2.52
CA SER A 98 -2.79 -1.57 2.18
C SER A 98 -1.56 -0.69 2.46
N ASP A 99 -1.52 0.53 1.89
CA ASP A 99 -0.45 1.48 2.15
C ASP A 99 -0.62 2.12 3.52
N LYS A 100 0.03 1.52 4.54
CA LYS A 100 -0.11 1.91 5.95
C LYS A 100 0.24 3.38 6.22
N TYR A 101 1.13 3.99 5.43
CA TYR A 101 1.48 5.42 5.54
C TYR A 101 0.29 6.31 5.13
N LEU A 102 -0.35 6.01 3.99
CA LEU A 102 -1.54 6.73 3.52
C LEU A 102 -2.78 6.40 4.36
N TYR A 103 -2.97 5.14 4.76
CA TYR A 103 -4.06 4.70 5.62
C TYR A 103 -4.04 5.45 6.94
N ASP A 104 -2.96 5.37 7.72
CA ASP A 104 -2.85 6.04 9.01
C ASP A 104 -3.03 7.57 8.86
N LEU A 105 -2.49 8.18 7.79
CA LEU A 105 -2.64 9.63 7.54
C LEU A 105 -4.10 10.01 7.28
N CYS A 106 -4.82 9.21 6.48
CA CYS A 106 -6.21 9.49 6.12
C CYS A 106 -7.19 9.15 7.25
N CYS A 107 -6.82 8.24 8.18
CA CYS A 107 -7.55 8.01 9.42
C CYS A 107 -7.57 9.26 10.35
N LEU A 108 -6.63 10.20 10.19
CA LEU A 108 -6.59 11.47 10.94
C LEU A 108 -7.43 12.60 10.32
N LEU A 109 -8.05 12.39 9.16
CA LEU A 109 -8.90 13.40 8.53
C LEU A 109 -10.24 13.54 9.29
N PRO A 110 -10.83 14.73 9.40
CA PRO A 110 -12.17 14.88 9.96
C PRO A 110 -13.18 14.09 9.13
N LYS A 111 -14.11 13.36 9.77
CA LYS A 111 -15.16 12.63 9.03
C LYS A 111 -15.91 13.53 8.04
N ARG A 112 -16.28 14.75 8.45
CA ARG A 112 -16.88 15.81 7.60
C ARG A 112 -16.10 16.16 6.32
N TRP A 113 -14.82 15.81 6.22
CA TRP A 113 -14.01 15.98 5.02
C TRP A 113 -14.21 14.82 4.03
N LEU A 114 -14.43 13.61 4.54
CA LEU A 114 -14.76 12.40 3.77
C LEU A 114 -16.27 12.25 3.50
N ASP A 115 -17.13 12.88 4.30
CA ASP A 115 -18.57 13.01 3.97
C ASP A 115 -18.79 13.93 2.73
N ASP A 116 -17.79 14.73 2.35
CA ASP A 116 -17.84 15.60 1.16
C ASP A 116 -17.44 14.84 -0.12
N LYS A 117 -18.38 14.78 -1.08
CA LYS A 117 -18.22 14.06 -2.35
C LYS A 117 -17.07 14.59 -3.22
N GLN A 118 -16.77 15.88 -3.19
CA GLN A 118 -15.71 16.47 -4.00
C GLN A 118 -14.32 16.14 -3.41
N ASN A 119 -14.20 16.04 -2.09
CA ASN A 119 -13.01 15.56 -1.40
C ASN A 119 -12.79 14.05 -1.62
N LEU A 120 -13.83 13.22 -1.50
CA LEU A 120 -13.77 11.79 -1.86
C LEU A 120 -13.26 11.58 -3.30
N TRP A 121 -13.85 12.31 -4.25
CA TRP A 121 -13.44 12.25 -5.65
C TRP A 121 -11.97 12.64 -5.84
N ASN A 122 -11.52 13.72 -5.18
CA ASN A 122 -10.12 14.12 -5.23
C ASN A 122 -9.19 13.08 -4.55
N LEU A 123 -9.63 12.42 -3.48
CA LEU A 123 -8.87 11.38 -2.78
C LEU A 123 -8.69 10.13 -3.64
N ALA A 124 -9.78 9.60 -4.21
CA ALA A 124 -9.75 8.45 -5.12
C ALA A 124 -8.79 8.71 -6.30
N ARG A 125 -8.83 9.92 -6.86
CA ARG A 125 -7.95 10.34 -7.96
C ARG A 125 -6.49 10.51 -7.56
N MET A 126 -6.21 11.11 -6.40
CA MET A 126 -4.85 11.20 -5.87
C MET A 126 -4.23 9.82 -5.66
N PHE A 127 -5.04 8.84 -5.22
CA PHE A 127 -4.62 7.46 -5.02
C PHE A 127 -4.42 6.73 -6.37
N TYR A 128 -5.38 6.82 -7.28
CA TYR A 128 -5.32 6.20 -8.61
C TYR A 128 -4.12 6.68 -9.43
N GLN A 129 -3.79 7.98 -9.33
CA GLN A 129 -2.73 8.63 -10.13
C GLN A 129 -1.40 8.76 -9.35
N MET A 130 -1.22 8.06 -8.23
CA MET A 130 0.00 8.19 -7.42
C MET A 130 1.21 7.49 -8.10
N PRO A 131 2.27 8.23 -8.47
CA PRO A 131 3.41 7.65 -9.17
C PRO A 131 4.18 6.68 -8.28
N GLY A 132 4.65 5.58 -8.87
CA GLY A 132 5.45 4.56 -8.18
C GLY A 132 4.68 3.67 -7.18
N LYS A 133 3.36 3.81 -7.06
CA LYS A 133 2.51 2.94 -6.23
C LYS A 133 1.79 1.90 -7.09
N ASN A 134 1.50 0.73 -6.50
CA ASN A 134 0.70 -0.31 -7.14
C ASN A 134 -0.79 0.10 -7.10
N PRO A 135 -1.50 0.22 -8.26
CA PRO A 135 -2.89 0.66 -8.29
C PRO A 135 -3.84 -0.23 -7.48
N ALA A 136 -3.58 -1.53 -7.38
CA ALA A 136 -4.40 -2.44 -6.58
C ALA A 136 -4.23 -2.20 -5.07
N ILE A 137 -3.01 -1.88 -4.61
CA ILE A 137 -2.77 -1.47 -3.21
C ILE A 137 -3.48 -0.13 -2.95
N MET A 138 -3.39 0.84 -3.87
CA MET A 138 -4.07 2.13 -3.72
C MET A 138 -5.60 1.96 -3.63
N ARG A 139 -6.21 1.14 -4.49
CA ARG A 139 -7.65 0.79 -4.44
C ARG A 139 -8.05 0.19 -3.09
N ARG A 140 -7.29 -0.79 -2.59
CA ARG A 140 -7.51 -1.39 -1.26
C ARG A 140 -7.33 -0.39 -0.11
N THR A 141 -6.34 0.49 -0.21
CA THR A 141 -6.08 1.52 0.82
C THR A 141 -7.22 2.53 0.90
N TYR A 142 -7.75 2.97 -0.24
CA TYR A 142 -8.95 3.82 -0.30
C TYR A 142 -10.15 3.12 0.35
N ALA A 143 -10.37 1.83 0.06
CA ALA A 143 -11.42 1.04 0.70
C ALA A 143 -11.30 1.01 2.24
N ALA A 144 -10.10 0.69 2.74
CA ALA A 144 -9.79 0.61 4.16
C ALA A 144 -10.04 1.94 4.90
N ILE A 145 -9.67 3.07 4.29
CA ILE A 145 -9.93 4.43 4.84
C ILE A 145 -11.43 4.68 4.98
N LEU A 146 -12.23 4.34 3.96
CA LEU A 146 -13.68 4.53 4.02
C LEU A 146 -14.34 3.59 5.04
N ARG A 147 -13.91 2.32 5.12
CA ARG A 147 -14.35 1.38 6.15
C ARG A 147 -14.09 1.91 7.57
N PHE A 148 -12.91 2.48 7.82
CA PHE A 148 -12.56 3.08 9.12
C PHE A 148 -13.49 4.24 9.51
N HIS A 149 -13.82 5.15 8.60
CA HIS A 149 -14.63 6.35 8.90
C HIS A 149 -16.16 6.14 8.83
N HIS A 150 -16.61 5.16 8.03
CA HIS A 150 -18.03 4.88 7.81
C HIS A 150 -18.54 3.71 8.67
N GLY A 151 -17.66 2.82 9.14
CA GLY A 151 -17.99 1.70 10.02
C GLY A 151 -19.00 0.74 9.36
N GLU A 152 -20.14 0.54 10.01
CA GLU A 152 -21.27 -0.28 9.51
C GLU A 152 -21.94 0.31 8.26
N TRP A 153 -21.81 1.62 8.02
CA TRP A 153 -22.37 2.31 6.85
C TRP A 153 -21.46 2.23 5.61
N PHE A 154 -20.37 1.47 5.68
CA PHE A 154 -19.48 1.23 4.55
C PHE A 154 -20.05 0.18 3.60
N CYS A 155 -20.33 0.56 2.34
CA CYS A 155 -20.58 -0.39 1.27
C CYS A 155 -19.31 -0.57 0.42
N GLU A 156 -18.73 -1.77 0.47
CA GLU A 156 -17.52 -2.13 -0.27
C GLU A 156 -17.70 -1.97 -1.78
N GLN A 157 -18.73 -2.62 -2.34
CA GLN A 157 -19.01 -2.62 -3.77
C GLN A 157 -19.20 -1.20 -4.32
N THR A 158 -19.99 -0.36 -3.65
CA THR A 158 -20.17 1.05 -4.05
C THR A 158 -18.86 1.86 -3.95
N SER A 159 -18.07 1.64 -2.90
CA SER A 159 -16.79 2.34 -2.71
C SER A 159 -15.76 1.99 -3.79
N MET A 160 -15.73 0.73 -4.20
CA MET A 160 -14.84 0.23 -5.26
C MET A 160 -15.31 0.68 -6.65
N ILE A 161 -16.62 0.62 -6.94
CA ILE A 161 -17.19 1.16 -8.17
C ILE A 161 -16.96 2.68 -8.27
N SER A 162 -17.05 3.43 -7.17
CA SER A 162 -16.67 4.86 -7.16
C SER A 162 -15.19 5.01 -7.51
N TYR A 163 -14.27 4.35 -6.79
CA TYR A 163 -12.82 4.46 -7.06
C TYR A 163 -12.46 4.18 -8.53
N ASP A 164 -13.00 3.11 -9.11
CA ASP A 164 -12.68 2.66 -10.47
C ASP A 164 -13.26 3.60 -11.55
N ASN A 165 -14.38 4.28 -11.30
CA ASN A 165 -14.95 5.28 -12.22
C ASN A 165 -14.34 6.68 -12.04
N ASP A 166 -14.13 7.09 -10.78
CA ASP A 166 -13.77 8.44 -10.39
C ASP A 166 -12.26 8.68 -10.52
N GLY A 167 -11.44 7.67 -10.18
CA GLY A 167 -9.97 7.67 -10.24
C GLY A 167 -9.33 7.98 -11.60
N PRO A 168 -9.71 7.29 -12.69
CA PRO A 168 -9.16 7.54 -14.03
C PRO A 168 -9.68 8.82 -14.69
N ASN A 169 -10.64 9.54 -14.09
CA ASN A 169 -11.25 10.71 -14.71
C ASN A 169 -10.27 11.90 -14.78
N ILE A 170 -9.65 12.11 -15.95
CA ILE A 170 -8.66 13.19 -16.17
C ILE A 170 -9.29 14.57 -16.48
N ARG A 171 -10.62 14.69 -16.59
CA ARG A 171 -11.29 15.91 -17.09
C ARG A 171 -11.10 17.15 -16.19
N TYR A 172 -10.77 16.94 -14.92
CA TYR A 172 -10.56 17.98 -13.92
C TYR A 172 -9.15 17.85 -13.34
N PRO A 173 -8.45 18.92 -12.91
CA PRO A 173 -7.18 18.77 -12.21
C PRO A 173 -7.38 18.01 -10.89
N ILE A 174 -6.34 17.33 -10.37
CA ILE A 174 -6.35 16.83 -9.00
C ILE A 174 -6.15 18.03 -8.07
N GLN A 175 -7.06 18.22 -7.09
CA GLN A 175 -6.99 19.35 -6.17
C GLN A 175 -6.40 18.99 -4.80
N VAL A 176 -6.21 17.70 -4.49
CA VAL A 176 -5.67 17.20 -3.21
C VAL A 176 -4.34 16.50 -3.44
N ASP A 177 -3.35 16.83 -2.63
CA ASP A 177 -2.06 16.15 -2.59
C ASP A 177 -1.73 15.74 -1.14
N ILE A 178 -0.65 14.97 -0.97
CA ILE A 178 -0.18 14.51 0.34
C ILE A 178 0.12 15.70 1.28
N ARG A 179 0.55 16.86 0.75
CA ARG A 179 0.81 18.07 1.57
C ARG A 179 -0.49 18.67 2.13
N LYS A 180 -1.55 18.73 1.32
CA LYS A 180 -2.88 19.15 1.79
C LYS A 180 -3.46 18.17 2.82
N LEU A 181 -3.35 16.85 2.60
CA LEU A 181 -3.80 15.86 3.59
C LEU A 181 -3.07 16.01 4.93
N LYS A 182 -1.75 16.22 4.91
CA LYS A 182 -0.95 16.53 6.12
C LYS A 182 -1.43 17.80 6.83
N ALA A 183 -1.69 18.87 6.09
CA ALA A 183 -2.21 20.12 6.66
C ALA A 183 -3.61 19.94 7.31
N ILE A 184 -4.50 19.16 6.66
CA ILE A 184 -5.83 18.85 7.19
C ILE A 184 -5.73 17.99 8.46
N ALA A 185 -4.95 16.90 8.44
CA ALA A 185 -4.73 16.03 9.60
C ALA A 185 -4.09 16.79 10.78
N GLY A 186 -3.07 17.61 10.52
CA GLY A 186 -2.40 18.43 11.54
C GLY A 186 -3.27 19.53 12.15
N GLY A 187 -4.24 20.05 11.40
CA GLY A 187 -5.27 20.97 11.90
C GLY A 187 -6.45 20.27 12.57
N ALA A 188 -6.72 19.00 12.24
CA ALA A 188 -7.82 18.21 12.79
C ALA A 188 -7.49 17.59 14.16
N CYS A 189 -6.33 16.93 14.27
CA CYS A 189 -5.89 16.29 15.50
C CYS A 189 -4.37 16.40 15.65
N HIS A 190 -3.90 17.57 16.08
CA HIS A 190 -2.47 17.89 16.15
C HIS A 190 -1.64 16.82 16.89
N LYS A 191 -2.12 16.33 18.05
CA LYS A 191 -1.40 15.31 18.84
C LYS A 191 -1.23 13.99 18.08
N ALA A 192 -2.28 13.51 17.40
CA ALA A 192 -2.22 12.28 16.63
C ALA A 192 -1.40 12.47 15.34
N TYR A 193 -1.48 13.64 14.70
CA TYR A 193 -0.65 13.99 13.55
C TYR A 193 0.84 14.04 13.90
N GLN A 194 1.24 14.58 15.07
CA GLN A 194 2.64 14.55 15.50
C GLN A 194 3.11 13.11 15.78
N ALA A 195 2.26 12.24 16.34
CA ALA A 195 2.60 10.83 16.53
C ALA A 195 2.74 10.07 15.19
N TRP A 196 1.86 10.34 14.23
CA TRP A 196 1.96 9.87 12.84
C TRP A 196 3.26 10.35 12.18
N LYS A 197 3.58 11.64 12.34
CA LYS A 197 4.81 12.25 11.81
C LYS A 197 6.05 11.59 12.40
N LEU A 198 6.07 11.36 13.71
CA LEU A 198 7.17 10.66 14.39
C LEU A 198 7.36 9.23 13.85
N LYS A 199 6.26 8.50 13.64
CA LYS A 199 6.27 7.12 13.13
C LYS A 199 6.80 7.01 11.68
N TYR A 200 6.55 8.00 10.84
CA TYR A 200 6.76 7.90 9.39
C TYR A 200 7.80 8.87 8.79
N GLU A 201 8.10 10.01 9.42
CA GLU A 201 9.04 11.01 8.90
C GLU A 201 10.36 11.07 9.67
N SER A 202 10.41 10.66 10.95
CA SER A 202 11.64 10.74 11.78
C SER A 202 12.74 9.73 11.43
N LYS A 203 12.58 8.91 10.38
CA LYS A 203 13.58 7.91 9.96
C LYS A 203 14.62 8.43 8.95
N SER A 204 14.78 9.74 8.80
CA SER A 204 15.70 10.36 7.82
C SER A 204 17.03 10.85 8.40
N GLU A 205 17.34 10.60 9.68
CA GLU A 205 18.47 11.22 10.39
C GLU A 205 19.31 10.18 11.18
N THR A 206 19.48 8.94 10.68
CA THR A 206 20.27 7.89 11.38
C THR A 206 20.98 6.91 10.44
N GLU A 207 21.55 7.41 9.33
CA GLU A 207 22.52 6.68 8.48
C GLU A 207 23.69 7.60 8.08
N SER A 208 24.33 8.26 9.06
CA SER A 208 25.56 9.03 8.83
C SER A 208 26.49 9.15 10.06
N GLU A 209 26.56 8.11 10.89
CA GLU A 209 27.61 7.97 11.91
C GLU A 209 28.42 6.70 11.61
N THR A 210 29.54 6.87 10.92
CA THR A 210 30.61 5.86 10.86
C THR A 210 31.94 6.57 11.09
N GLU A 211 32.31 6.58 12.38
CA GLU A 211 33.65 6.65 12.97
C GLU A 211 34.84 6.86 12.01
N THR A 212 35.61 7.94 12.21
CA THR A 212 37.09 7.86 12.08
C THR A 212 37.81 8.93 12.92
N GLU A 213 38.01 8.63 14.20
CA GLU A 213 39.15 9.13 14.99
C GLU A 213 40.36 8.20 14.68
N THR A 214 41.65 8.58 14.76
CA THR A 214 42.34 9.80 15.24
C THR A 214 43.78 9.84 14.69
N GLU A 215 44.38 11.05 14.57
CA GLU A 215 45.83 11.36 14.61
C GLU A 215 46.77 10.72 13.53
N THR A 216 47.97 11.23 13.20
CA THR A 216 48.75 12.45 13.58
C THR A 216 49.06 13.28 12.29
N GLU A 217 49.82 14.39 12.17
CA GLU A 217 50.59 15.34 13.02
C GLU A 217 50.78 16.66 12.17
N PRO A 218 51.28 17.80 12.71
CA PRO A 218 51.31 19.08 11.98
C PRO A 218 52.67 19.44 11.33
N THR A 219 52.65 20.36 10.35
CA THR A 219 53.80 21.23 10.00
C THR A 219 53.33 22.54 9.35
N GLU A 220 54.12 23.60 9.50
CA GLU A 220 53.91 24.94 8.89
C GLU A 220 54.27 24.88 7.37
N ASP A 221 53.87 25.79 6.47
CA ASP A 221 54.14 27.24 6.53
C ASP A 221 53.40 28.11 5.46
N GLU A 222 53.54 29.44 5.60
CA GLU A 222 53.48 30.55 4.62
C GLU A 222 52.32 30.83 3.62
N THR A 223 51.78 32.07 3.75
CA THR A 223 51.42 33.05 2.68
C THR A 223 50.07 33.04 1.91
N ALA A 224 49.09 33.72 2.51
CA ALA A 224 48.31 34.84 1.95
C ALA A 224 48.05 35.03 0.42
N LYS A 225 46.76 35.10 0.03
CA LYS A 225 46.17 36.28 -0.67
C LYS A 225 44.62 36.28 -0.78
N ILE A 226 44.09 37.51 -0.74
CA ILE A 226 42.70 37.98 -0.99
C ILE A 226 42.88 39.22 -1.94
N PRO A 227 41.96 39.65 -2.84
CA PRO A 227 40.55 39.31 -3.10
C PRO A 227 40.34 38.80 -4.58
N ASP A 228 39.29 39.03 -5.42
CA ASP A 228 38.10 39.90 -5.34
C ASP A 228 36.89 39.58 -6.29
N LYS A 229 35.73 40.14 -5.88
CA LYS A 229 34.56 40.66 -6.63
C LYS A 229 34.22 40.26 -8.11
N LYS A 230 32.90 39.99 -8.28
CA LYS A 230 31.95 40.54 -9.28
C LYS A 230 31.84 39.99 -10.73
N SER A 231 30.80 39.16 -10.89
CA SER A 231 29.49 39.57 -11.51
C SER A 231 29.13 39.29 -12.98
N LYS A 232 27.80 39.12 -13.17
CA LYS A 232 26.91 39.56 -14.26
C LYS A 232 26.76 38.75 -15.57
N LYS A 233 25.46 38.59 -15.89
CA LYS A 233 24.79 38.47 -17.21
C LYS A 233 24.87 37.15 -18.00
N LYS A 234 23.66 36.62 -18.28
CA LYS A 234 23.35 35.86 -19.51
C LYS A 234 23.62 36.73 -20.75
N PRO A 235 23.85 36.10 -21.90
CA PRO A 235 23.10 36.42 -23.11
C PRO A 235 22.16 35.26 -23.51
N SER A 236 21.10 35.61 -24.22
CA SER A 236 20.18 34.68 -24.90
C SER A 236 20.62 34.45 -26.35
N PHE A 237 20.35 33.27 -26.89
CA PHE A 237 20.13 33.11 -28.34
C PHE A 237 18.86 32.31 -28.63
N ILE A 238 18.25 32.62 -29.76
CA ILE A 238 17.00 32.09 -30.32
C ILE A 238 17.31 31.76 -31.80
N LEU A 239 16.40 31.05 -32.49
CA LEU A 239 16.37 30.73 -33.93
C LEU A 239 17.01 29.38 -34.30
N LYS A 240 16.43 28.58 -35.22
CA LYS A 240 15.02 28.48 -35.66
C LYS A 240 14.73 27.13 -36.34
N GLU A 241 13.47 26.94 -36.71
CA GLU A 241 12.90 25.79 -37.43
C GLU A 241 13.63 25.43 -38.73
N LYS A 242 13.62 24.15 -39.11
CA LYS A 242 12.99 23.75 -40.39
C LYS A 242 12.59 22.27 -40.46
N MET A 243 11.57 22.02 -41.26
CA MET A 243 11.07 20.69 -41.64
C MET A 243 11.97 20.05 -42.71
N ILE A 244 12.07 18.72 -42.70
CA ILE A 244 11.48 17.87 -43.75
C ILE A 244 10.66 16.80 -43.03
#